data_AF-A0A3B9YWL3-F1
#
_entry.id   AF-A0A3B9YWL3-F1
#
_cell.length_a   1.000
_cell.length_b   1.000
_cell.length_c   1.000
_cell.angle_alpha   90.00
_cell.angle_beta   90.00
_cell.angle_gamma   90.00
#
_symmetry.space_group_name_H-M   'P 1'
#
loop_
_entity.id
_entity.type
_entity.pdbx_description
1 polymer ?
#
loop_
_entity_poly.entity_id
_entity_poly.type
_entity_poly.pdbx_seq_one_letter_code
_entity_poly.pdbx_strand_id
1 'polypeptide(L)'
;PPVRDKAHQDALWVGVRQGVIDVLGSDHAPHTHEEKDKGYPNTPSGMPGVQTLVPVMLTHVAAGRLSLERFADLVAHGPQR
;
A
#
# COMPACT_ATOMS: atom_id res chain seq x y z
N PRO A 1 2.54 5.22 -8.79
CA PRO A 1 3.00 6.60 -8.47
C PRO A 1 4.28 6.54 -7.61
N PRO A 2 5.16 7.56 -7.61
CA PRO A 2 6.34 7.55 -6.76
C PRO A 2 5.98 7.76 -5.28
N VAL A 3 6.81 7.24 -4.37
CA VAL A 3 6.69 7.51 -2.93
C VAL A 3 6.91 9.00 -2.69
N ARG A 4 5.97 9.63 -2.00
CA ARG A 4 6.01 11.06 -1.65
C ARG A 4 6.48 11.26 -0.21
N ASP A 5 6.62 12.52 0.17
CA ASP A 5 7.00 12.92 1.52
C ASP A 5 5.98 12.50 2.60
N LYS A 6 6.34 12.77 3.85
CA LYS A 6 5.55 12.42 5.03
C LYS A 6 4.17 13.09 5.06
N ALA A 7 4.05 14.32 4.54
CA ALA A 7 2.79 15.06 4.56
C ALA A 7 1.73 14.36 3.69
N HIS A 8 2.14 13.83 2.53
CA HIS A 8 1.27 13.02 1.68
C HIS A 8 0.85 11.73 2.38
N GLN A 9 1.77 11.06 3.07
CA GLN A 9 1.44 9.84 3.82
C GLN A 9 0.42 10.13 4.94
N ASP A 10 0.55 11.25 5.65
CA ASP A 10 -0.39 11.64 6.69
C ASP A 10 -1.79 11.94 6.13
N ALA A 11 -1.86 12.61 4.98
CA ALA A 11 -3.12 12.84 4.29
C ALA A 11 -3.80 11.52 3.86
N LEU A 12 -3.04 10.53 3.39
CA LEU A 12 -3.59 9.20 3.08
C LEU A 12 -4.18 8.53 4.33
N TRP A 13 -3.49 8.61 5.47
CA TRP A 13 -4.03 8.08 6.73
C TRP A 13 -5.29 8.81 7.20
N VAL A 14 -5.39 10.13 6.97
CA VAL A 14 -6.64 10.88 7.19
C VAL A 14 -7.75 10.33 6.30
N GLY A 15 -7.48 10.13 5.00
CA GLY A 15 -8.45 9.57 4.05
C GLY A 15 -8.93 8.17 4.44
N VAL A 16 -8.04 7.31 4.93
CA VAL A 16 -8.42 5.97 5.45
C VAL A 16 -9.39 6.10 6.63
N ARG A 17 -9.10 6.99 7.59
CA ARG A 17 -9.94 7.21 8.78
C ARG A 17 -11.29 7.86 8.46
N GLN A 18 -11.32 8.75 7.47
CA GLN A 18 -12.55 9.42 7.04
C GLN A 18 -13.44 8.56 6.14
N GLY A 19 -13.00 7.37 5.75
CA GLY A 19 -13.76 6.52 4.83
C GLY A 19 -13.68 6.96 3.37
N VAL A 20 -12.78 7.90 3.03
CA VAL A 20 -12.61 8.40 1.66
C VAL A 20 -11.92 7.37 0.75
N ILE A 21 -11.09 6.50 1.34
CA ILE A 21 -10.43 5.41 0.62
C ILE A 21 -11.28 4.14 0.78
N ASP A 22 -11.75 3.60 -0.34
CA ASP A 22 -12.57 2.39 -0.37
C ASP A 22 -11.76 1.10 -0.44
N VAL A 23 -10.59 1.16 -1.09
CA VAL A 23 -9.79 -0.03 -1.44
C VAL A 23 -8.31 0.19 -1.15
N LEU A 24 -7.67 -0.83 -0.60
CA LEU A 24 -6.23 -0.92 -0.45
C LEU A 24 -5.68 -2.07 -1.28
N GLY A 25 -4.93 -1.74 -2.34
CA GLY A 25 -4.28 -2.72 -3.23
C GLY A 25 -2.76 -2.72 -3.08
N SER A 26 -2.12 -3.83 -3.44
CA SER A 26 -0.65 -3.96 -3.37
C SER A 26 0.09 -3.29 -4.52
N ASP A 27 -0.59 -3.05 -5.66
CA ASP A 27 0.04 -2.65 -6.93
C ASP A 27 1.26 -3.53 -7.26
N HIS A 28 1.16 -4.84 -7.00
CA HIS A 28 2.25 -5.79 -7.16
C HIS A 28 2.74 -5.81 -8.61
N ALA A 29 3.93 -5.26 -8.82
CA ALA A 29 4.57 -5.11 -10.12
C ALA A 29 6.03 -5.61 -10.02
N PRO A 30 6.24 -6.94 -10.01
CA PRO A 30 7.57 -7.54 -9.85
C PRO A 30 8.41 -7.36 -11.12
N HIS A 31 9.72 -7.23 -10.92
CA HIS A 31 10.74 -7.23 -11.95
C HIS A 31 11.92 -8.07 -11.46
N THR A 32 12.73 -8.58 -12.38
CA THR A 32 13.97 -9.29 -12.04
C THR A 32 15.00 -8.34 -11.41
N HIS A 33 15.98 -8.90 -10.71
CA HIS A 33 17.11 -8.12 -10.18
C HIS A 33 17.88 -7.39 -11.30
N GLU A 34 18.18 -8.09 -12.40
CA GLU A 34 18.88 -7.51 -13.56
C GLU A 34 18.14 -6.29 -14.15
N GLU A 35 16.81 -6.33 -14.21
CA GLU A 35 16.01 -5.19 -14.66
C GLU A 35 16.07 -4.02 -13.67
N LYS A 36 16.07 -4.30 -12.36
CA LYS A 36 16.09 -3.29 -11.29
C LYS A 36 17.48 -2.69 -11.02
N ASP A 37 18.57 -3.37 -11.40
CA ASP A 37 19.96 -2.95 -11.15
C ASP A 37 20.48 -1.88 -12.14
N LYS A 38 19.62 -1.39 -13.03
CA LYS A 38 19.92 -0.27 -13.92
C LYS A 38 19.90 1.06 -13.16
N GLY A 39 20.63 2.05 -13.66
CA GLY A 39 20.53 3.43 -13.16
C GLY A 39 19.26 4.12 -13.65
N TYR A 40 18.63 4.93 -12.79
CA TYR A 40 17.52 5.80 -13.19
C TYR A 40 17.94 6.74 -14.35
N PRO A 41 17.11 6.94 -15.40
CA PRO A 41 15.72 6.49 -15.56
C PRO A 41 15.55 5.15 -16.30
N ASN A 42 16.62 4.38 -16.53
CA ASN A 42 16.58 3.16 -17.33
C ASN A 42 16.05 1.92 -16.57
N THR A 43 15.58 2.11 -15.34
CA THR A 43 15.03 1.08 -14.45
C THR A 43 13.51 1.09 -14.51
N PRO A 44 12.82 -0.07 -14.62
CA PRO A 44 11.37 -0.08 -14.65
C PRO A 44 10.77 0.33 -13.29
N SER A 45 9.62 0.97 -13.36
CA SER A 45 8.79 1.30 -12.18
C SER A 45 8.08 0.06 -11.67
N GLY A 46 7.89 -0.02 -10.35
CA GLY A 46 7.22 -1.14 -9.69
C GLY A 46 8.10 -1.88 -8.69
N MET A 47 7.44 -2.55 -7.74
CA MET A 47 8.03 -3.40 -6.72
C MET A 47 7.05 -4.53 -6.36
N PRO A 48 7.53 -5.69 -5.87
CA PRO A 48 6.64 -6.71 -5.34
C PRO A 48 6.01 -6.25 -4.02
N GLY A 49 4.68 -6.35 -3.89
CA GLY A 49 3.97 -6.02 -2.64
C GLY A 49 2.91 -7.03 -2.16
N VAL A 50 2.55 -8.05 -2.97
CA VAL A 50 1.42 -8.95 -2.67
C VAL A 50 1.58 -9.70 -1.34
N GLN A 51 2.78 -10.22 -1.06
CA GLN A 51 3.05 -10.98 0.16
C GLN A 51 3.19 -10.09 1.41
N THR A 52 3.60 -8.83 1.23
CA THR A 52 3.93 -7.93 2.35
C THR A 52 2.76 -7.03 2.76
N LEU A 53 1.73 -6.87 1.92
CA LEU A 53 0.58 -6.01 2.18
C LEU A 53 -0.07 -6.31 3.54
N VAL A 54 -0.44 -7.56 3.77
CA VAL A 54 -1.12 -7.99 5.00
C VAL A 54 -0.25 -7.81 6.25
N PRO A 55 0.97 -8.36 6.35
CA PRO A 55 1.77 -8.22 7.57
C PRO A 55 2.15 -6.77 7.89
N VAL A 56 2.39 -5.92 6.88
CA VAL A 56 2.66 -4.48 7.10
C VAL A 56 1.43 -3.79 7.69
N MET A 57 0.24 -4.04 7.12
CA MET A 57 -0.98 -3.41 7.62
C MET A 57 -1.40 -3.94 8.99
N LEU A 58 -1.18 -5.23 9.28
CA LEU A 58 -1.43 -5.79 10.61
C LEU A 58 -0.51 -5.19 11.68
N THR A 59 0.70 -4.74 11.33
CA THR A 59 1.55 -3.96 12.25
C THR A 59 0.89 -2.64 12.63
N HIS A 60 0.24 -1.96 11.69
CA HIS A 60 -0.52 -0.74 11.97
C HIS A 60 -1.81 -0.98 12.75
N VAL A 61 -2.45 -2.14 12.54
CA VAL A 61 -3.59 -2.57 13.37
C VAL A 61 -3.14 -2.81 14.81
N ALA A 62 -2.04 -3.55 15.01
CA ALA A 62 -1.48 -3.80 16.34
C ALA A 62 -1.05 -2.50 17.06
N ALA A 63 -0.60 -1.50 16.30
CA ALA A 63 -0.28 -0.16 16.81
C ALA A 63 -1.52 0.75 17.04
N GLY A 64 -2.74 0.24 16.87
CA GLY A 64 -3.99 0.99 17.08
C GLY A 64 -4.28 2.06 16.03
N ARG A 65 -3.58 2.07 14.89
CA ARG A 65 -3.77 3.08 13.83
C ARG A 65 -4.96 2.79 12.93
N LEU A 66 -5.43 1.55 12.90
CA LEU A 66 -6.51 1.01 12.06
C LEU A 66 -7.16 -0.17 12.81
N SER A 67 -8.48 -0.33 12.76
CA SER A 67 -9.10 -1.53 13.30
C SER A 67 -8.93 -2.72 12.36
N LEU A 68 -8.99 -3.95 12.89
CA LEU A 68 -8.90 -5.16 12.07
C LEU A 68 -10.07 -5.25 11.08
N GLU A 69 -11.27 -4.87 11.52
CA GLU A 69 -12.50 -4.85 10.71
C GLU A 69 -12.38 -3.86 9.55
N ARG A 70 -11.84 -2.66 9.82
CA ARG A 70 -11.64 -1.67 8.75
C ARG A 70 -10.54 -2.12 7.79
N PHE A 71 -9.49 -2.78 8.28
CA PHE A 71 -8.50 -3.39 7.39
C PHE A 71 -9.14 -4.45 6.48
N ALA A 72 -9.93 -5.38 7.04
CA ALA A 72 -10.63 -6.40 6.27
C ALA A 72 -11.58 -5.79 5.21
N ASP A 73 -12.31 -4.73 5.57
CA ASP A 73 -13.14 -4.01 4.62
C ASP A 73 -12.31 -3.42 3.46
N LEU A 74 -11.18 -2.76 3.73
CA LEU A 74 -10.33 -2.15 2.70
C LEU A 74 -9.74 -3.15 1.69
N VAL A 75 -9.48 -4.40 2.09
CA VAL A 75 -8.78 -5.39 1.24
C VAL A 75 -9.68 -6.50 0.69
N ALA A 76 -10.90 -6.66 1.20
CA ALA A 76 -11.82 -7.71 0.77
C ALA A 76 -13.18 -7.18 0.34
N HIS A 77 -13.88 -6.44 1.20
CA HIS A 77 -15.23 -5.96 0.90
C HIS A 77 -15.25 -4.74 -0.03
N GLY A 78 -14.31 -3.81 0.14
CA GLY A 78 -14.12 -2.65 -0.73
C GLY A 78 -13.99 -3.02 -2.20
N PRO A 79 -13.06 -3.93 -2.56
CA PRO A 79 -12.92 -4.41 -3.93
C PRO A 79 -14.15 -5.11 -4.53
N GLN A 80 -15.07 -5.61 -3.70
CA GLN A 80 -16.25 -6.36 -4.14
C GLN A 80 -17.42 -5.45 -4.54
N ARG A 81 -17.51 -4.25 -3.96
CA ARG A 81 -18.63 -3.30 -4.18
C ARG A 81 -18.57 -2.66 -5.56
#